data_AF-A0A961CY11-F1
#
_entry.id   AF-A0A961CY11-F1
#
_cell.length_a   1.000
_cell.length_b   1.000
_cell.length_c   1.000
_cell.angle_alpha   90.00
_cell.angle_beta   90.00
_cell.angle_gamma   90.00
#
_symmetry.space_group_name_H-M   'P 1'
#
loop_
_entity.id
_entity.type
_entity.pdbx_description
1 polymer ?
#
loop_
_entity_poly.entity_id
_entity_poly.type
_entity_poly.pdbx_seq_one_letter_code
_entity_poly.pdbx_strand_id
1 'polypeptide(L)'
;MSEQFWWAVARSGGILAWVLLAASVLWGLALSTKVLGKHPRANWLLDLHRFLGGLAVVFTGIHVLALVFDSWVEIGITQILVPFTSDYRPGAVAWGVVALYLLAAVEITSLLRKHLSRRAWKATHLASFPLFAVATLHGVLAGTDADGPLVVIMTATTAVVVGLTVLRIGQARSKRARTPVTRGRTRPPIEPRKMTNA
;
A
#
# COMPACT_ATOMS: atom_id res chain seq x y z
N MET A 1 -17.47 -13.31 -28.15
CA MET A 1 -17.80 -12.24 -27.19
C MET A 1 -17.52 -10.91 -27.86
N SER A 2 -18.31 -9.86 -27.62
CA SER A 2 -18.11 -8.55 -28.26
C SER A 2 -16.88 -7.83 -27.69
N GLU A 3 -16.23 -6.98 -28.49
CA GLU A 3 -15.07 -6.18 -28.04
C GLU A 3 -15.41 -5.29 -26.83
N GLN A 4 -16.64 -4.77 -26.79
CA GLN A 4 -17.15 -3.97 -25.67
C GLN A 4 -17.14 -4.73 -24.33
N PHE A 5 -17.23 -6.06 -24.35
CA PHE A 5 -17.20 -6.87 -23.14
C PHE A 5 -15.83 -6.83 -22.47
N TRP A 6 -14.76 -7.08 -23.23
CA TRP A 6 -13.39 -7.09 -22.69
C TRP A 6 -12.97 -5.72 -22.19
N TRP A 7 -13.29 -4.68 -22.95
CA TRP A 7 -13.09 -3.30 -22.52
C TRP A 7 -13.82 -3.00 -21.20
N ALA A 8 -15.09 -3.39 -21.06
CA ALA A 8 -15.87 -3.14 -19.84
C ALA A 8 -15.32 -3.91 -18.62
N VAL A 9 -14.85 -5.15 -18.84
CA VAL A 9 -14.21 -5.97 -17.80
C VAL A 9 -12.88 -5.37 -17.39
N ALA A 10 -12.03 -4.99 -18.35
CA ALA A 10 -10.74 -4.35 -18.08
C ALA A 10 -10.95 -3.07 -17.28
N ARG A 11 -11.87 -2.20 -17.71
CA ARG A 11 -12.19 -0.95 -17.03
C ARG A 11 -12.72 -1.17 -15.61
N SER A 12 -13.76 -1.99 -15.46
CA SER A 12 -14.37 -2.26 -14.15
C SER A 12 -13.38 -2.94 -13.21
N GLY A 13 -12.58 -3.87 -13.73
CA GLY A 13 -11.53 -4.56 -12.99
C GLY A 13 -10.46 -3.61 -12.48
N GLY A 14 -10.00 -2.67 -13.31
CA GLY A 14 -9.01 -1.65 -12.92
C GLY A 14 -9.54 -0.70 -11.84
N ILE A 15 -10.79 -0.25 -11.97
CA ILE A 15 -11.43 0.60 -10.96
C ILE A 15 -11.56 -0.14 -9.63
N LEU A 16 -12.05 -1.39 -9.64
CA LEU A 16 -12.18 -2.20 -8.43
C LEU A 16 -10.83 -2.50 -7.78
N ALA A 17 -9.80 -2.81 -8.58
CA ALA A 17 -8.44 -2.99 -8.09
C ALA A 17 -7.95 -1.74 -7.35
N TRP A 18 -8.15 -0.55 -7.93
CA TRP A 18 -7.76 0.72 -7.31
C TRP A 18 -8.54 0.99 -6.01
N VAL A 19 -9.87 0.78 -6.00
CA VAL A 19 -10.72 0.97 -4.80
C VAL A 19 -10.28 0.04 -3.67
N LEU A 20 -10.02 -1.23 -3.97
CA LEU A 20 -9.58 -2.23 -3.00
C LEU A 20 -8.17 -1.92 -2.46
N LEU A 21 -7.27 -1.45 -3.33
CA LEU A 21 -5.95 -0.98 -2.93
C LEU A 21 -6.05 0.23 -2.00
N ALA A 22 -6.87 1.22 -2.35
CA ALA A 22 -7.12 2.41 -1.53
C ALA A 22 -7.68 2.03 -0.15
N ALA A 23 -8.69 1.16 -0.14
CA ALA A 23 -9.29 0.63 1.09
C ALA A 23 -8.23 -0.09 1.93
N SER A 24 -7.40 -0.94 1.33
CA SER A 24 -6.33 -1.66 2.02
C SER A 24 -5.30 -0.71 2.66
N VAL A 25 -4.88 0.35 1.95
CA VAL A 25 -3.93 1.36 2.46
C VAL A 25 -4.54 2.16 3.62
N LEU A 26 -5.78 2.65 3.46
CA LEU A 26 -6.49 3.36 4.52
C LEU A 26 -6.69 2.47 5.75
N TRP A 27 -7.03 1.21 5.53
CA TRP A 27 -7.17 0.23 6.61
C TRP A 27 -5.83 -0.04 7.31
N GLY A 28 -4.75 -0.21 6.55
CA GLY A 28 -3.39 -0.37 7.09
C GLY A 28 -2.93 0.85 7.90
N LEU A 29 -3.28 2.06 7.47
CA LEU A 29 -3.09 3.29 8.24
C LEU A 29 -3.90 3.25 9.55
N ALA A 30 -5.18 2.87 9.50
CA ALA A 30 -6.03 2.75 10.68
C ALA A 30 -5.46 1.73 11.69
N LEU A 31 -5.06 0.53 11.26
CA LEU A 31 -4.41 -0.49 12.11
C LEU A 31 -3.15 0.03 12.79
N SER A 32 -2.40 0.88 12.10
CA SER A 32 -1.13 1.41 12.59
C SER A 32 -1.29 2.50 13.65
N THR A 33 -2.47 3.12 13.71
CA THR A 33 -2.82 4.16 14.66
C THR A 33 -3.59 3.53 15.82
N LYS A 34 -3.32 3.93 17.07
CA LYS A 34 -4.11 3.47 18.23
C LYS A 34 -5.54 4.07 18.25
N VAL A 35 -6.06 4.51 17.11
CA VAL A 35 -7.39 5.13 16.97
C VAL A 35 -8.49 4.15 17.38
N LEU A 36 -8.27 2.85 17.17
CA LEU A 36 -9.20 1.78 17.56
C LEU A 36 -9.12 1.38 19.07
N GLY A 37 -8.47 2.17 19.92
CA GLY A 37 -8.44 1.96 21.39
C GLY A 37 -7.35 1.00 21.90
N LYS A 38 -7.40 0.65 23.20
CA LYS A 38 -6.40 -0.22 23.88
C LYS A 38 -6.53 -1.71 23.52
N HIS A 39 -7.69 -2.14 23.02
CA HIS A 39 -7.98 -3.53 22.64
C HIS A 39 -8.86 -3.64 21.39
N PRO A 40 -8.42 -3.20 20.20
CA PRO A 40 -9.00 -3.72 18.98
C PRO A 40 -8.73 -5.23 18.97
N ARG A 41 -9.73 -6.05 18.63
CA ARG A 41 -9.50 -7.46 18.30
C ARG A 41 -8.60 -7.49 17.05
N ALA A 42 -7.29 -7.45 17.26
CA ALA A 42 -6.30 -7.15 16.23
C ALA A 42 -6.34 -8.13 15.05
N ASN A 43 -6.90 -9.31 15.25
CA ASN A 43 -6.97 -10.37 14.25
C ASN A 43 -7.93 -10.03 13.10
N TRP A 44 -9.20 -9.68 13.35
CA TRP A 44 -10.15 -9.40 12.26
C TRP A 44 -9.73 -8.18 11.42
N LEU A 45 -9.13 -7.18 12.07
CA LEU A 45 -8.60 -5.99 11.41
C LEU A 45 -7.49 -6.37 10.42
N LEU A 46 -6.58 -7.24 10.86
CA LEU A 46 -5.50 -7.74 10.02
C LEU A 46 -6.05 -8.65 8.91
N ASP A 47 -7.04 -9.48 9.22
CA ASP A 47 -7.68 -10.37 8.25
C ASP A 47 -8.37 -9.56 7.16
N LEU A 48 -9.07 -8.47 7.50
CA LEU A 48 -9.67 -7.58 6.51
C LEU A 48 -8.60 -6.88 5.65
N HIS A 49 -7.50 -6.39 6.24
CA HIS A 49 -6.39 -5.81 5.45
C HIS A 49 -5.87 -6.80 4.41
N ARG A 50 -5.66 -8.06 4.82
CA ARG A 50 -5.17 -9.14 3.95
C ARG A 50 -6.19 -9.52 2.88
N PHE A 51 -7.47 -9.56 3.24
CA PHE A 51 -8.57 -9.83 2.30
C PHE A 51 -8.67 -8.73 1.23
N LEU A 52 -8.63 -7.46 1.63
CA LEU A 52 -8.64 -6.32 0.71
C LEU A 52 -7.41 -6.32 -0.21
N GLY A 53 -6.22 -6.60 0.32
CA GLY A 53 -4.99 -6.74 -0.47
C GLY A 53 -5.08 -7.89 -1.49
N GLY A 54 -5.53 -9.06 -1.06
CA GLY A 54 -5.74 -10.22 -1.94
C GLY A 54 -6.75 -9.94 -3.05
N LEU A 55 -7.89 -9.30 -2.73
CA LEU A 55 -8.85 -8.89 -3.75
C LEU A 55 -8.26 -7.85 -4.73
N ALA A 56 -7.46 -6.89 -4.26
CA ALA A 56 -6.80 -5.93 -5.15
C ALA A 56 -5.89 -6.63 -6.16
N VAL A 57 -5.16 -7.67 -5.73
CA VAL A 57 -4.33 -8.51 -6.62
C VAL A 57 -5.19 -9.27 -7.63
N VAL A 58 -6.29 -9.91 -7.17
CA VAL A 58 -7.21 -10.64 -8.07
C VAL A 58 -7.80 -9.70 -9.13
N PHE A 59 -8.31 -8.54 -8.74
CA PHE A 59 -8.89 -7.59 -9.68
C PHE A 59 -7.85 -6.95 -10.61
N THR A 60 -6.60 -6.78 -10.14
CA THR A 60 -5.49 -6.40 -11.03
C THR A 60 -5.22 -7.48 -12.07
N GLY A 61 -5.25 -8.76 -11.67
CA GLY A 61 -5.16 -9.88 -12.59
C GLY A 61 -6.29 -9.89 -13.63
N ILE A 62 -7.54 -9.69 -13.20
CA ILE A 62 -8.70 -9.58 -14.10
C ILE A 62 -8.52 -8.41 -15.07
N HIS A 63 -8.08 -7.25 -14.58
CA HIS A 63 -7.81 -6.07 -15.40
C HIS A 63 -6.77 -6.37 -16.51
N VAL A 64 -5.62 -6.93 -16.14
CA VAL A 64 -4.53 -7.24 -17.09
C VAL A 64 -4.95 -8.33 -18.07
N LEU A 65 -5.60 -9.40 -17.60
CA LEU A 65 -6.06 -10.48 -18.48
C LEU A 65 -7.11 -9.99 -19.48
N ALA A 66 -8.03 -9.13 -19.05
CA ALA A 66 -9.02 -8.55 -19.95
C ALA A 66 -8.36 -7.64 -21.01
N LEU A 67 -7.30 -6.90 -20.67
CA LEU A 67 -6.52 -6.12 -21.64
C LEU A 67 -5.79 -6.99 -22.67
N VAL A 68 -5.36 -8.20 -22.30
CA VAL A 68 -4.74 -9.15 -23.24
C VAL A 68 -5.75 -9.68 -24.26
N PHE A 69 -7.01 -9.83 -23.87
CA PHE A 69 -8.08 -10.29 -24.76
C PHE A 69 -8.82 -9.14 -25.47
N ASP A 70 -8.49 -7.91 -25.14
CA ASP A 70 -9.07 -6.72 -25.77
C ASP A 70 -8.38 -6.45 -27.12
N SER A 71 -9.18 -6.36 -28.18
CA SER A 71 -8.72 -6.10 -29.55
C SER A 71 -8.48 -4.61 -29.84
N TRP A 72 -8.80 -3.71 -28.91
CA TRP A 72 -8.70 -2.26 -29.15
C TRP A 72 -7.36 -1.68 -28.69
N VAL A 73 -6.83 -2.17 -27.56
CA VAL A 73 -5.54 -1.70 -26.99
C VAL A 73 -4.36 -2.61 -27.38
N GLU A 74 -4.62 -3.85 -27.81
CA GLU A 74 -3.61 -4.85 -28.24
C GLU A 74 -2.41 -4.96 -27.26
N ILE A 75 -2.69 -5.28 -25.98
CA ILE A 75 -1.66 -5.45 -24.96
C ILE A 75 -1.08 -6.87 -25.00
N GLY A 76 0.16 -7.00 -25.44
CA GLY A 76 0.93 -8.24 -25.37
C GLY A 76 1.74 -8.41 -24.08
N ILE A 77 2.41 -9.56 -23.94
CA ILE A 77 3.27 -9.89 -22.79
C ILE A 77 4.38 -8.85 -22.61
N THR A 78 4.96 -8.36 -23.71
CA THR A 78 6.02 -7.35 -23.67
C THR A 78 5.54 -6.06 -23.01
N GLN A 79 4.33 -5.59 -23.35
CA GLN A 79 3.74 -4.36 -22.81
C GLN A 79 3.38 -4.49 -21.31
N ILE A 80 3.13 -5.71 -20.84
CA ILE A 80 2.87 -5.99 -19.42
C ILE A 80 4.17 -5.97 -18.60
N LEU A 81 5.30 -6.38 -19.20
CA LEU A 81 6.57 -6.56 -18.49
C LEU A 81 7.56 -5.42 -18.74
N VAL A 82 7.48 -4.72 -19.85
CA VAL A 82 8.44 -3.68 -20.24
C VAL A 82 7.73 -2.34 -20.29
N PRO A 83 8.10 -1.39 -19.40
CA PRO A 83 7.54 -0.04 -19.46
C PRO A 83 7.83 0.63 -20.81
N PHE A 84 6.91 1.48 -21.26
CA PHE A 84 7.03 2.30 -22.48
C PHE A 84 6.99 1.57 -23.84
N THR A 85 6.70 0.26 -23.87
CA THR A 85 6.60 -0.49 -25.15
C THR A 85 5.18 -0.57 -25.73
N SER A 86 4.22 0.12 -25.11
CA SER A 86 2.83 0.17 -25.58
C SER A 86 2.62 1.35 -26.52
N ASP A 87 2.03 1.12 -27.69
CA ASP A 87 1.63 2.19 -28.61
C ASP A 87 0.47 3.01 -28.04
N TYR A 88 -0.36 2.38 -27.20
CA TYR A 88 -1.40 3.07 -26.45
C TYR A 88 -0.83 3.77 -25.21
N ARG A 89 -0.89 5.11 -25.19
CA ARG A 89 -0.51 5.99 -24.05
C ARG A 89 0.70 5.46 -23.25
N PRO A 90 1.90 5.36 -23.88
CA PRO A 90 3.06 4.64 -23.34
C PRO A 90 3.44 5.06 -21.91
N GLY A 91 3.39 6.35 -21.61
CA GLY A 91 3.69 6.86 -20.27
C GLY A 91 2.67 6.43 -19.22
N ALA A 92 1.38 6.40 -19.55
CA ALA A 92 0.34 5.95 -18.63
C ALA A 92 0.47 4.44 -18.37
N VAL A 93 0.69 3.64 -19.42
CA VAL A 93 0.88 2.20 -19.31
C VAL A 93 2.15 1.85 -18.52
N ALA A 94 3.25 2.59 -18.73
CA ALA A 94 4.48 2.41 -17.97
C ALA A 94 4.26 2.52 -16.44
N TRP A 95 3.45 3.49 -15.99
CA TRP A 95 3.08 3.60 -14.57
C TRP A 95 2.27 2.41 -14.07
N GLY A 96 1.43 1.83 -14.93
CA GLY A 96 0.70 0.58 -14.63
C GLY A 96 1.64 -0.61 -14.44
N VAL A 97 2.65 -0.76 -15.30
CA VAL A 97 3.69 -1.80 -15.18
C VAL A 97 4.49 -1.63 -13.88
N VAL A 98 4.89 -0.39 -13.55
CA VAL A 98 5.56 -0.10 -12.27
C VAL A 98 4.65 -0.43 -11.08
N ALA A 99 3.36 -0.09 -11.15
CA ALA A 99 2.38 -0.44 -10.13
C ALA A 99 2.26 -1.97 -9.97
N LEU A 100 2.22 -2.73 -11.07
CA LEU A 100 2.17 -4.19 -11.05
C LEU A 100 3.38 -4.78 -10.31
N TYR A 101 4.59 -4.27 -10.57
CA TYR A 101 5.81 -4.71 -9.87
C TYR A 101 5.82 -4.37 -8.39
N LEU A 102 5.39 -3.16 -8.02
CA LEU A 102 5.30 -2.78 -6.62
C LEU A 102 4.23 -3.60 -5.88
N LEU A 103 3.09 -3.87 -6.51
CA LEU A 103 2.03 -4.72 -5.96
C LEU A 103 2.55 -6.14 -5.72
N ALA A 104 3.20 -6.74 -6.73
CA ALA A 104 3.80 -8.06 -6.61
C ALA A 104 4.84 -8.10 -5.48
N ALA A 105 5.74 -7.11 -5.41
CA ALA A 105 6.76 -7.03 -4.35
C ALA A 105 6.13 -6.92 -2.96
N VAL A 106 5.13 -6.06 -2.78
CA VAL A 106 4.43 -5.89 -1.49
C VAL A 106 3.67 -7.16 -1.10
N GLU A 107 2.96 -7.79 -2.03
CA GLU A 107 2.14 -8.96 -1.74
C GLU A 107 3.01 -10.19 -1.46
N ILE A 108 3.97 -10.50 -2.33
CA ILE A 108 4.87 -11.66 -2.18
C ILE A 108 5.63 -11.56 -0.85
N THR A 109 6.20 -10.39 -0.53
CA THR A 109 6.89 -10.22 0.76
C THR A 109 5.95 -10.28 1.96
N SER A 110 4.68 -9.89 1.81
CA SER A 110 3.68 -10.00 2.88
C SER A 110 3.22 -11.44 3.11
N LEU A 111 3.08 -12.24 2.05
CA LEU A 111 2.84 -13.69 2.15
C LEU A 111 4.03 -14.43 2.77
N LEU A 112 5.25 -14.04 2.39
CA LEU A 112 6.50 -14.60 2.90
C LEU A 112 6.99 -13.98 4.20
N ARG A 113 6.18 -13.15 4.87
CA ARG A 113 6.55 -12.40 6.09
C ARG A 113 7.21 -13.26 7.17
N LYS A 114 6.81 -14.52 7.31
CA LYS A 114 7.37 -15.47 8.30
C LYS A 114 8.83 -15.83 8.04
N HIS A 115 9.30 -15.71 6.79
CA HIS A 115 10.65 -16.05 6.34
C HIS A 115 11.55 -14.82 6.18
N LEU A 116 11.02 -13.62 6.40
CA LEU A 116 11.75 -12.36 6.21
C LEU A 116 12.03 -11.68 7.54
N SER A 117 13.16 -10.97 7.60
CA SER A 117 13.41 -10.08 8.73
C SER A 117 12.33 -9.00 8.79
N ARG A 118 11.96 -8.60 10.01
CA ARG A 118 10.95 -7.54 10.23
C ARG A 118 11.32 -6.23 9.52
N ARG A 119 12.62 -5.93 9.41
CA ARG A 119 13.13 -4.72 8.73
C ARG A 119 12.92 -4.79 7.24
N ALA A 120 13.30 -5.91 6.60
CA ALA A 120 13.12 -6.11 5.16
C ALA A 120 11.64 -6.06 4.78
N TRP A 121 10.80 -6.84 5.46
CA TRP A 121 9.35 -6.82 5.22
C TRP A 121 8.76 -5.42 5.38
N LYS A 122 9.12 -4.70 6.45
CA LYS A 122 8.59 -3.35 6.68
C LYS A 122 9.06 -2.35 5.62
N ALA A 123 10.30 -2.47 5.14
CA ALA A 123 10.84 -1.61 4.10
C ALA A 123 10.08 -1.82 2.78
N THR A 124 9.89 -3.08 2.36
CA THR A 124 9.13 -3.40 1.15
C THR A 124 7.66 -3.05 1.30
N HIS A 125 7.05 -3.35 2.45
CA HIS A 125 5.63 -3.02 2.68
C HIS A 125 5.38 -1.51 2.69
N LEU A 126 6.39 -0.67 2.99
CA LEU A 126 6.28 0.78 2.86
C LEU A 126 6.16 1.22 1.38
N ALA A 127 6.55 0.37 0.42
CA ALA A 127 6.34 0.60 -0.99
C ALA A 127 4.85 0.58 -1.40
N SER A 128 3.94 0.18 -0.49
CA SER A 128 2.49 0.34 -0.69
C SER A 128 2.04 1.79 -0.90
N PHE A 129 2.75 2.78 -0.33
CA PHE A 129 2.47 4.20 -0.56
C PHE A 129 2.84 4.66 -1.99
N PRO A 130 4.08 4.46 -2.48
CA PRO A 130 4.39 4.77 -3.87
C PRO A 130 3.57 3.91 -4.84
N LEU A 131 3.30 2.63 -4.53
CA LEU A 131 2.37 1.78 -5.30
C LEU A 131 1.02 2.48 -5.49
N PHE A 132 0.39 2.93 -4.40
CA PHE A 132 -0.89 3.62 -4.47
C PHE A 132 -0.80 4.89 -5.30
N ALA A 133 0.27 5.68 -5.14
CA ALA A 133 0.48 6.89 -5.93
C ALA A 133 0.60 6.60 -7.44
N VAL A 134 1.42 5.62 -7.84
CA VAL A 134 1.60 5.29 -9.26
C VAL A 134 0.37 4.59 -9.84
N ALA A 135 -0.38 3.81 -9.06
CA ALA A 135 -1.65 3.22 -9.49
C ALA A 135 -2.72 4.29 -9.73
N THR A 136 -2.80 5.31 -8.85
CA THR A 136 -3.67 6.47 -9.06
C THR A 136 -3.26 7.23 -10.32
N LEU A 137 -1.96 7.51 -10.49
CA LEU A 137 -1.44 8.21 -11.66
C LEU A 137 -1.74 7.45 -12.95
N HIS A 138 -1.54 6.12 -12.96
CA HIS A 138 -1.91 5.25 -14.07
C HIS A 138 -3.40 5.36 -14.40
N GLY A 139 -4.29 5.22 -13.41
CA GLY A 139 -5.74 5.29 -13.64
C GLY A 139 -6.20 6.65 -14.17
N VAL A 140 -5.64 7.76 -13.66
CA VAL A 140 -5.95 9.12 -14.14
C VAL A 140 -5.45 9.35 -15.56
N LEU A 141 -4.23 8.90 -15.89
CA LEU A 141 -3.62 9.14 -17.21
C LEU A 141 -4.10 8.17 -18.29
N ALA A 142 -4.40 6.92 -17.94
CA ALA A 142 -4.85 5.89 -18.87
C ALA A 142 -6.37 5.95 -19.10
N GLY A 143 -7.12 6.42 -18.10
CA GLY A 143 -8.57 6.55 -18.16
C GLY A 143 -9.04 7.55 -19.23
N THR A 144 -10.23 7.28 -19.76
CA THR A 144 -10.92 8.18 -20.69
C THR A 144 -11.74 9.27 -19.97
N ASP A 145 -11.96 9.13 -18.65
CA ASP A 145 -12.86 9.99 -17.87
C ASP A 145 -12.09 11.06 -17.08
N ALA A 146 -11.17 11.77 -17.73
CA ALA A 146 -10.29 12.73 -17.06
C ALA A 146 -11.06 13.81 -16.26
N ASP A 147 -12.26 14.17 -16.71
CA ASP A 147 -13.13 15.18 -16.09
C ASP A 147 -14.32 14.57 -15.32
N GLY A 148 -14.32 13.25 -15.14
CA GLY A 148 -15.41 12.53 -14.48
C GLY A 148 -15.37 12.56 -12.95
N PRO A 149 -16.48 12.21 -12.27
CA PRO A 149 -16.54 12.14 -10.81
C PRO A 149 -15.52 11.14 -10.22
N LEU A 150 -15.11 10.13 -11.00
CA LEU A 150 -14.11 9.15 -10.59
C LEU A 150 -12.75 9.81 -10.30
N VAL A 151 -12.29 10.74 -11.13
CA VAL A 151 -11.00 11.44 -10.92
C VAL A 151 -11.05 12.31 -9.67
N VAL A 152 -12.19 12.95 -9.39
CA VAL A 152 -12.42 13.69 -8.14
C VAL A 152 -12.30 12.77 -6.93
N ILE A 153 -12.94 11.60 -6.97
CA ILE A 153 -12.85 10.59 -5.90
C ILE A 153 -11.40 10.14 -5.72
N MET A 154 -10.70 9.80 -6.81
CA MET A 154 -9.30 9.37 -6.77
C MET A 154 -8.38 10.42 -6.15
N THR A 155 -8.58 11.69 -6.52
CA THR A 155 -7.82 12.83 -6.00
C THR A 155 -8.11 13.04 -4.52
N ALA A 156 -9.39 13.05 -4.13
CA ALA A 156 -9.80 13.22 -2.73
C ALA A 156 -9.27 12.09 -1.83
N THR A 157 -9.38 10.83 -2.27
CA THR A 157 -8.82 9.69 -1.53
C THR A 157 -7.30 9.80 -1.39
N THR A 158 -6.61 10.24 -2.45
CA THR A 158 -5.16 10.47 -2.40
C THR A 158 -4.78 11.54 -1.38
N ALA A 159 -5.51 12.66 -1.36
CA ALA A 159 -5.33 13.70 -0.37
C ALA A 159 -5.53 13.19 1.07
N VAL A 160 -6.55 12.35 1.30
CA VAL A 160 -6.80 11.72 2.61
C VAL A 160 -5.64 10.82 3.01
N VAL A 161 -5.16 9.94 2.12
CA VAL A 161 -4.01 9.05 2.41
C VAL A 161 -2.76 9.86 2.77
N VAL A 162 -2.45 10.91 2.01
CA VAL A 162 -1.32 11.80 2.28
C VAL A 162 -1.49 12.50 3.63
N GLY A 163 -2.66 13.10 3.89
CA GLY A 163 -2.94 13.79 5.14
C GLY A 163 -2.79 12.88 6.36
N LEU A 164 -3.38 11.68 6.33
CA LEU A 164 -3.24 10.68 7.40
C LEU A 164 -1.78 10.23 7.60
N THR A 165 -1.02 10.09 6.51
CA THR A 165 0.39 9.72 6.57
C THR A 165 1.24 10.81 7.23
N VAL A 166 1.03 12.08 6.85
CA VAL A 166 1.72 13.23 7.45
C VAL A 166 1.40 13.34 8.94
N LEU A 167 0.11 13.26 9.31
CA LEU A 167 -0.32 13.29 10.71
C LEU A 167 0.35 12.17 11.54
N ARG A 168 0.42 10.96 10.99
CA ARG A 168 1.07 9.82 11.65
C ARG A 168 2.56 10.04 11.88
N ILE A 169 3.27 10.55 10.87
CA ILE A 169 4.71 10.85 10.99
C ILE A 169 4.94 11.92 12.07
N GLY A 170 4.11 12.96 12.11
CA GLY A 170 4.15 13.99 13.13
C GLY A 170 3.94 13.44 14.55
N GLN A 171 2.91 12.59 14.74
CA GLN A 171 2.64 11.95 16.03
C GLN A 171 3.77 11.03 16.50
N ALA A 172 4.40 10.28 15.58
CA ALA A 172 5.53 9.41 15.90
C ALA A 172 6.77 10.21 16.35
N ARG A 173 7.06 11.33 15.68
CA ARG A 173 8.15 12.25 16.06
C ARG A 173 7.91 12.90 17.43
N SER A 174 6.68 13.37 17.67
CA SER A 174 6.30 13.98 18.95
C SER A 174 6.43 13.02 20.13
N LYS A 175 6.01 11.75 19.98
CA LYS A 175 6.20 10.72 21.02
C LYS A 175 7.67 10.44 21.32
N ARG A 176 8.53 10.40 20.29
CA ARG A 176 9.97 10.20 20.46
C ARG A 176 10.63 11.37 21.20
N ALA A 177 10.23 12.61 20.89
CA ALA A 177 10.72 13.80 21.58
C ALA A 177 10.26 13.88 23.06
N ARG A 178 9.06 13.38 23.36
CA ARG A 178 8.50 13.34 24.72
C ARG A 178 9.00 12.21 25.60
N THR A 179 9.70 11.21 25.05
CA THR A 179 10.25 10.11 25.87
C THR A 179 11.47 10.65 26.60
N PRO A 180 11.41 10.87 27.93
CA PRO A 180 12.57 11.38 28.65
C PRO A 180 13.67 10.35 28.49
N VAL A 181 14.86 10.79 28.05
CA VAL A 181 16.07 9.98 28.23
C VAL A 181 16.16 9.77 29.73
N THR A 182 15.83 8.56 30.20
CA THR A 182 16.14 8.14 31.56
C THR A 182 17.66 8.11 31.64
N ARG A 183 18.27 9.29 31.83
CA ARG A 183 19.66 9.44 32.24
C ARG A 183 19.81 8.50 33.42
N GLY A 184 20.79 7.61 33.29
CA GLY A 184 20.96 6.46 34.15
C GLY A 184 20.65 6.82 35.60
N ARG A 185 19.77 6.05 36.21
CA ARG A 185 19.77 5.86 37.66
C ARG A 185 21.24 5.68 38.03
N THR A 186 21.85 6.72 38.59
CA THR A 186 23.10 6.59 39.32
C THR A 186 22.83 5.49 40.32
N ARG A 187 23.47 4.33 40.14
CA ARG A 187 23.48 3.30 41.16
C ARG A 187 23.89 4.01 42.45
N PRO A 188 23.09 3.97 43.53
CA PRO A 188 23.54 4.52 44.80
C PRO A 188 24.91 3.88 45.13
N PRO A 189 25.86 4.64 45.70
CA PRO A 189 27.14 4.09 46.12
C PRO A 189 26.89 2.83 46.95
N ILE A 190 27.56 1.73 46.60
CA ILE A 190 27.54 0.51 47.40
C ILE A 190 28.20 0.88 48.73
N GLU A 191 27.39 1.08 49.77
CA GLU A 191 27.89 1.38 51.10
C GLU A 191 28.64 0.13 51.60
N PRO A 192 29.91 0.25 52.02
CA PRO A 192 30.67 -0.89 52.51
C PRO A 192 29.99 -1.43 53.77
N ARG A 193 29.52 -2.68 53.68
CA ARG A 193 29.00 -3.45 54.81
C ARG A 193 30.03 -3.45 55.94
N LYS A 194 29.75 -2.72 57.03
CA LYS A 194 30.55 -2.80 58.26
C LYS A 194 30.50 -4.25 58.75
N MET A 195 31.63 -4.94 58.67
CA MET A 195 31.83 -6.18 59.40
C MET A 195 32.07 -5.81 60.86
N THR A 196 31.02 -5.89 61.67
CA THR A 196 31.16 -5.98 63.12
C THR A 196 31.76 -7.34 63.44
N ASN A 197 33.05 -7.35 63.78
CA ASN A 197 33.69 -8.46 64.45
C ASN A 197 33.50 -8.31 65.97
N ALA A 198 33.26 -9.45 66.60
CA ALA A 198 33.03 -9.65 68.03
C ALA A 198 34.23 -9.27 68.90
#